data_AF-A0A2V6V8B0-F1
#
_entry.id   AF-A0A2V6V8B0-F1
#
_cell.length_a   1.000
_cell.length_b   1.000
_cell.length_c   1.000
_cell.angle_alpha   90.00
_cell.angle_beta   90.00
_cell.angle_gamma   90.00
#
_symmetry.space_group_name_H-M   'P 1'
#
loop_
_entity.id
_entity.type
_entity.pdbx_description
1 polymer ?
#
loop_
_entity_poly.entity_id
_entity_poly.type
_entity_poly.pdbx_seq_one_letter_code
_entity_poly.pdbx_strand_id
1 'polypeptide(L)'
;MLGEVRRDDAVLAPESSNPDITIAIIEQSQALRVPAVFGTALWVGYGGLMSYGPDYYAQGVQAAAPVAKILRGARPQDVSVEGAEKIDLAVNLKTAELLGLSVPRKILFRASARWRRAHPWARDRASCAAPRRALCRSSARCPGRRCSR
;
A
#
# COMPACT_ATOMS: atom_id res chain seq x y z
N MET A 1 -5.99 -16.52 -20.99
CA MET A 1 -6.91 -15.37 -21.14
C MET A 1 -7.31 -14.94 -19.74
N LEU A 2 -7.21 -13.66 -19.40
CA LEU A 2 -7.80 -13.16 -18.16
C LEU A 2 -9.31 -13.37 -18.28
N GLY A 3 -9.94 -13.97 -17.26
CA GLY A 3 -11.38 -14.19 -17.25
C GLY A 3 -12.15 -12.87 -17.35
N GLU A 4 -13.45 -12.97 -17.60
CA GLU A 4 -14.33 -11.80 -17.63
C GLU A 4 -14.34 -11.11 -16.26
N VAL A 5 -13.93 -9.84 -16.22
CA VAL A 5 -13.85 -9.04 -14.99
C VAL A 5 -15.26 -8.63 -14.58
N ARG A 6 -15.66 -9.04 -13.38
CA ARG A 6 -16.96 -8.70 -12.78
C ARG A 6 -16.82 -7.51 -11.85
N ARG A 7 -17.95 -6.88 -11.55
CA ARG A 7 -18.02 -5.92 -10.44
C ARG A 7 -17.59 -6.64 -9.16
N ASP A 8 -16.82 -5.93 -8.33
CA ASP A 8 -16.29 -6.40 -7.04
C ASP A 8 -15.10 -7.39 -7.11
N ASP A 9 -14.49 -7.60 -8.28
CA ASP A 9 -13.29 -8.45 -8.43
C ASP A 9 -12.01 -7.81 -7.85
N ALA A 10 -11.97 -6.49 -7.71
CA ALA A 10 -10.86 -5.75 -7.12
C ALA A 10 -11.31 -4.39 -6.59
N VAL A 11 -10.59 -3.87 -5.60
CA VAL A 11 -10.80 -2.52 -5.06
C VAL A 11 -9.66 -1.62 -5.52
N LEU A 12 -10.00 -0.52 -6.19
CA LEU A 12 -9.09 0.62 -6.30
C LEU A 12 -9.32 1.49 -5.07
N ALA A 13 -8.38 1.47 -4.12
CA ALA A 13 -8.53 2.20 -2.89
C ALA A 13 -8.49 3.71 -3.19
N PRO A 14 -9.45 4.50 -2.67
CA PRO A 14 -9.38 5.95 -2.78
C PRO A 14 -8.11 6.45 -2.09
N GLU A 15 -7.48 7.46 -2.68
CA GLU A 15 -6.45 8.23 -1.98
C GLU A 15 -7.12 8.96 -0.81
N SER A 16 -6.72 8.61 0.41
CA SER A 16 -7.17 9.28 1.62
C SER A 16 -5.99 9.85 2.38
N SER A 17 -6.09 11.12 2.76
CA SER A 17 -5.10 11.78 3.62
C SER A 17 -5.05 11.17 5.02
N ASN A 18 -6.13 10.50 5.45
CA ASN A 18 -6.16 9.77 6.71
C ASN A 18 -5.65 8.32 6.51
N PRO A 19 -4.50 7.95 7.11
CA PRO A 19 -3.93 6.62 6.95
C PRO A 19 -4.78 5.49 7.60
N ASP A 20 -5.58 5.79 8.63
CA ASP A 20 -6.37 4.76 9.32
C ASP A 20 -7.47 4.19 8.42
N ILE A 21 -8.01 5.00 7.50
CA ILE A 21 -9.01 4.55 6.52
C ILE A 21 -8.37 3.54 5.57
N THR A 22 -7.18 3.87 5.04
CA THR A 22 -6.45 2.97 4.13
C THR A 22 -6.09 1.66 4.80
N ILE A 23 -5.67 1.69 6.06
CA ILE A 23 -5.39 0.48 6.83
C ILE A 23 -6.65 -0.37 6.98
N ALA A 24 -7.79 0.22 7.33
CA ALA A 24 -9.06 -0.51 7.42
C ALA A 24 -9.46 -1.14 6.07
N ILE A 25 -9.24 -0.44 4.95
CA ILE A 25 -9.48 -0.98 3.61
C ILE A 25 -8.57 -2.19 3.33
N ILE A 26 -7.28 -2.11 3.67
CA ILE A 26 -6.34 -3.23 3.51
C ILE A 26 -6.81 -4.44 4.32
N GLU A 27 -7.16 -4.24 5.59
CA GLU A 27 -7.64 -5.30 6.48
C GLU A 27 -8.92 -5.96 5.95
N GLN A 28 -9.90 -5.16 5.52
CA GLN A 28 -11.14 -5.69 4.95
C GLN A 28 -10.94 -6.40 3.61
N SER A 29 -10.07 -5.87 2.76
CA SER A 29 -9.74 -6.46 1.46
C SER A 29 -9.12 -7.86 1.65
N GLN A 30 -8.23 -8.01 2.62
CA GLN A 30 -7.68 -9.32 2.98
C GLN A 30 -8.73 -10.26 3.57
N ALA A 31 -9.60 -9.77 4.45
CA ALA A 31 -10.65 -10.57 5.08
C ALA A 31 -11.68 -11.10 4.06
N LEU A 32 -12.08 -10.26 3.11
CA LEU A 32 -13.02 -10.60 2.04
C LEU A 32 -12.37 -11.29 0.85
N ARG A 33 -11.03 -11.42 0.86
CA ARG A 33 -10.21 -11.93 -0.26
C ARG A 33 -10.42 -11.15 -1.57
N VAL A 34 -10.67 -9.86 -1.46
CA VAL A 34 -10.76 -8.96 -2.61
C VAL A 34 -9.41 -8.24 -2.76
N PRO A 35 -8.72 -8.34 -3.90
CA PRO A 35 -7.45 -7.66 -4.11
C PRO A 35 -7.60 -6.14 -4.13
N ALA A 36 -6.76 -5.44 -3.37
CA ALA A 36 -6.76 -3.97 -3.32
C ALA A 36 -5.51 -3.36 -3.97
N VAL A 37 -5.74 -2.31 -4.76
CA VAL A 37 -4.76 -1.54 -5.53
C VAL A 37 -4.68 -0.12 -4.97
N PHE A 38 -3.47 0.42 -4.82
CA PHE A 38 -3.23 1.72 -4.19
C PHE A 38 -2.41 2.66 -5.08
N GLY A 39 -2.45 3.96 -4.76
CA GLY A 39 -1.64 4.99 -5.43
C GLY A 39 -0.18 5.05 -4.97
N THR A 40 0.20 4.35 -3.88
CA THR A 40 1.56 4.40 -3.34
C THR A 40 2.09 3.06 -2.86
N ALA A 41 3.39 2.86 -3.08
CA ALA A 41 4.13 1.67 -2.70
C ALA A 41 4.18 1.45 -1.19
N LEU A 42 3.93 2.49 -0.39
CA LEU A 42 3.83 2.39 1.06
C LEU A 42 2.78 1.34 1.47
N TRP A 43 1.57 1.42 0.91
CA TRP A 43 0.45 0.55 1.28
C TRP A 43 0.66 -0.91 0.86
N VAL A 44 1.45 -1.14 -0.18
CA VAL A 44 1.88 -2.49 -0.59
C VAL A 44 2.70 -3.16 0.50
N GLY A 45 3.56 -2.40 1.19
CA GLY A 45 4.31 -2.85 2.36
C GLY A 45 3.42 -3.21 3.58
N TYR A 46 2.25 -2.57 3.70
CA TYR A 46 1.27 -2.83 4.76
C TYR A 46 0.30 -3.98 4.45
N GLY A 47 0.38 -4.58 3.27
CA GLY A 47 -0.41 -5.75 2.89
C GLY A 47 -1.39 -5.51 1.74
N GLY A 48 -1.38 -4.33 1.12
CA GLY A 48 -2.01 -4.14 -0.19
C GLY A 48 -1.42 -5.05 -1.26
N LEU A 49 -2.18 -5.38 -2.31
CA LEU A 49 -1.70 -6.29 -3.36
C LEU A 49 -0.68 -5.60 -4.26
N MET A 50 -1.02 -4.43 -4.78
CA MET A 50 -0.16 -3.69 -5.70
C MET A 50 -0.42 -2.19 -5.62
N SER A 51 0.54 -1.42 -6.11
CA SER A 51 0.37 0.01 -6.30
C SER A 51 0.97 0.48 -7.61
N TYR A 52 0.39 1.54 -8.15
CA TYR A 52 0.94 2.25 -9.29
C TYR A 52 0.82 3.75 -9.04
N GLY A 53 1.95 4.43 -8.91
CA GLY A 53 1.95 5.86 -8.66
C GLY A 53 3.34 6.43 -8.37
N PRO A 54 3.41 7.73 -8.03
CA PRO A 54 4.68 8.43 -7.89
C PRO A 54 5.49 7.91 -6.70
N ASP A 55 6.81 7.94 -6.86
CA ASP A 55 7.73 7.83 -5.73
C ASP A 55 7.76 9.17 -4.98
N TYR A 56 7.08 9.23 -3.83
CA TYR A 56 6.98 10.45 -3.03
C TYR A 56 8.34 10.96 -2.50
N TYR A 57 9.32 10.07 -2.31
CA TYR A 57 10.67 10.49 -1.93
C TYR A 57 11.36 11.19 -3.09
N ALA A 58 11.34 10.58 -4.27
CA ALA A 58 11.88 11.18 -5.49
C ALA A 58 11.16 12.49 -5.84
N GLN A 59 9.85 12.54 -5.68
CA GLN A 59 9.04 13.75 -5.90
C GLN A 59 9.41 14.87 -4.92
N GLY A 60 9.69 14.55 -3.66
CA GLY A 60 10.18 15.53 -2.68
C GLY A 60 11.55 16.12 -3.07
N VAL A 61 12.46 15.28 -3.57
CA VAL A 61 13.75 15.73 -4.12
C VAL A 61 13.55 16.60 -5.36
N GLN A 62 12.66 16.20 -6.28
CA GLN A 62 12.30 16.97 -7.47
C GLN A 62 11.76 18.35 -7.09
N ALA A 63 10.89 18.42 -6.08
CA ALA A 63 10.31 19.67 -5.58
C ALA A 63 11.33 20.65 -4.97
N ALA A 64 12.53 20.19 -4.59
CA ALA A 64 13.57 21.07 -4.09
C ALA A 64 14.09 22.05 -5.16
N ALA A 65 14.09 21.66 -6.44
CA ALA A 65 14.54 22.50 -7.54
C ALA A 65 13.65 23.75 -7.76
N PRO A 66 12.32 23.64 -7.91
CA PRO A 66 11.46 24.81 -8.03
C PRO A 66 11.48 25.68 -6.76
N VAL A 67 11.55 25.08 -5.56
CA VAL A 67 11.70 25.84 -4.31
C VAL A 67 13.00 26.66 -4.32
N ALA A 68 14.12 26.08 -4.75
CA ALA A 68 15.39 26.79 -4.85
C ALA A 68 15.34 27.97 -5.85
N LYS A 69 14.55 27.86 -6.94
CA LYS A 69 14.34 28.99 -7.87
C LYS A 69 13.58 30.14 -7.19
N ILE A 70 12.54 29.83 -6.43
CA ILE A 70 11.74 30.83 -5.70
C ILE A 70 12.60 31.53 -4.65
N LEU A 71 13.39 30.77 -3.88
CA LEU A 71 14.30 31.32 -2.88
C LEU A 71 15.39 32.24 -3.49
N ARG A 72 15.69 32.10 -4.79
CA ARG A 72 16.61 32.96 -5.54
C ARG A 72 15.93 34.18 -6.19
N GLY A 73 14.63 34.39 -5.96
CA GLY A 73 13.87 35.55 -6.43
C GLY A 73 12.99 35.31 -7.66
N ALA A 74 12.86 34.06 -8.14
CA ALA A 74 11.87 33.75 -9.17
C ALA A 74 10.44 33.92 -8.59
N ARG A 75 9.53 34.51 -9.37
CA ARG A 75 8.13 34.67 -8.92
C ARG A 75 7.40 33.34 -9.05
N PRO A 76 6.56 32.93 -8.07
CA PRO A 76 5.88 31.63 -8.10
C PRO A 76 5.05 31.37 -9.37
N GLN A 77 4.46 32.41 -9.97
CA GLN A 77 3.69 32.30 -11.22
C GLN A 77 4.53 31.98 -12.45
N ASP A 78 5.85 32.22 -12.40
CA ASP A 78 6.78 31.94 -13.50
C ASP A 78 7.40 30.53 -13.36
N VAL A 79 7.15 29.83 -12.25
CA VAL A 79 7.65 28.48 -12.00
C VAL A 79 6.66 27.46 -12.56
N SER A 80 7.10 26.68 -13.55
CA SER A 80 6.28 25.62 -14.14
C SER A 80 5.89 24.55 -13.12
N VAL A 81 4.63 24.11 -13.17
CA VAL A 81 4.17 22.93 -12.42
C VAL A 81 4.71 21.69 -13.12
N GLU A 82 5.45 20.88 -12.37
CA GLU A 82 6.06 19.64 -12.86
C GLU A 82 5.28 18.42 -12.38
N GLY A 83 5.11 17.42 -13.26
CA GLY A 83 4.59 16.11 -12.88
C GLY A 83 5.67 15.25 -12.23
N ALA A 84 5.28 14.14 -11.60
CA ALA A 84 6.23 13.21 -11.01
C ALA A 84 7.08 12.55 -12.10
N GLU A 85 8.42 12.69 -12.01
CA GLU A 85 9.35 12.06 -12.97
C GLU A 85 9.42 10.54 -12.81
N LYS A 86 9.28 10.04 -11.57
CA LYS A 86 9.40 8.63 -11.24
C LYS A 86 8.06 8.06 -10.80
N ILE A 87 7.56 7.10 -11.58
CA ILE A 87 6.35 6.33 -11.30
C ILE A 87 6.74 4.87 -11.08
N ASP A 88 6.38 4.35 -9.92
CA ASP A 88 6.71 2.99 -9.51
C ASP A 88 5.49 2.07 -9.57
N LEU A 89 5.73 0.86 -10.09
CA LEU A 89 4.82 -0.27 -9.97
C LEU A 89 5.37 -1.19 -8.88
N ALA A 90 4.64 -1.30 -7.77
CA ALA A 90 5.01 -2.18 -6.67
C ALA A 90 4.02 -3.34 -6.53
N VAL A 91 4.52 -4.54 -6.26
CA VAL A 91 3.71 -5.75 -6.09
C VAL A 91 4.10 -6.49 -4.81
N ASN A 92 3.10 -6.87 -4.01
CA ASN A 92 3.27 -7.74 -2.84
C ASN A 92 3.00 -9.20 -3.20
N LEU A 93 4.07 -9.98 -3.31
CA LEU A 93 3.97 -11.38 -3.68
C LEU A 93 3.33 -12.23 -2.58
N LYS A 94 3.54 -11.87 -1.31
CA LYS A 94 2.94 -12.57 -0.18
C LYS A 94 1.43 -12.38 -0.16
N THR A 95 0.96 -11.16 -0.40
CA THR A 95 -0.49 -10.89 -0.50
C THR A 95 -1.10 -11.62 -1.70
N ALA A 96 -0.41 -11.64 -2.85
CA ALA A 96 -0.89 -12.38 -4.01
C ALA A 96 -1.07 -13.88 -3.71
N GLU A 97 -0.09 -14.50 -3.04
CA GLU A 97 -0.17 -15.90 -2.60
C GLU A 97 -1.33 -16.14 -1.63
N LEU A 98 -1.54 -15.25 -0.65
CA LEU A 98 -2.65 -15.34 0.31
C LEU A 98 -4.03 -15.23 -0.35
N LEU A 99 -4.11 -14.47 -1.43
CA LEU A 99 -5.32 -14.31 -2.24
C LEU A 99 -5.49 -15.41 -3.29
N GLY A 100 -4.52 -16.33 -3.43
CA GLY A 100 -4.53 -17.37 -4.46
C GLY A 100 -4.31 -16.86 -5.88
N LEU A 101 -3.70 -15.68 -6.03
CA LEU A 101 -3.46 -15.03 -7.32
C LEU A 101 -2.05 -15.31 -7.84
N SER A 102 -1.97 -15.79 -9.08
CA SER A 102 -0.68 -15.91 -9.80
C SER A 102 -0.38 -14.61 -10.53
N VAL A 103 0.68 -13.90 -10.13
CA VAL A 103 1.09 -12.66 -10.80
C VAL A 103 1.86 -12.98 -12.09
N PRO A 104 1.40 -12.50 -13.26
CA PRO A 104 2.09 -12.72 -14.53
C PRO A 104 3.54 -12.21 -14.52
N ARG A 105 4.47 -12.99 -15.08
CA ARG A 105 5.90 -12.61 -15.20
C ARG A 105 6.10 -11.23 -15.84
N LYS A 106 5.30 -10.88 -16.85
CA LYS A 106 5.37 -9.57 -17.53
C LYS A 106 5.20 -8.40 -16.56
N ILE A 107 4.29 -8.53 -15.58
CA ILE A 107 4.06 -7.51 -14.55
C ILE A 107 5.25 -7.47 -13.58
N LEU A 108 5.75 -8.64 -13.17
CA LEU A 108 6.91 -8.72 -12.28
C LEU A 108 8.17 -8.10 -12.90
N PHE A 109 8.38 -8.25 -14.21
CA PHE A 109 9.50 -7.62 -14.91
C PHE A 109 9.39 -6.10 -14.96
N ARG A 110 8.17 -5.55 -15.00
CA ARG A 110 7.94 -4.10 -14.96
C ARG A 110 7.93 -3.53 -13.55
N ALA A 111 7.65 -4.35 -12.54
CA ALA A 111 7.58 -3.91 -11.16
C ALA A 111 8.96 -3.45 -10.68
N SER A 112 9.08 -2.15 -10.39
CA SER A 112 10.30 -1.55 -9.85
C SER A 112 10.55 -1.96 -8.39
N ALA A 113 9.49 -2.25 -7.64
CA ALA A 113 9.59 -2.78 -6.27
C ALA A 113 8.81 -4.09 -6.09
N ARG A 114 9.47 -5.09 -5.49
CA ARG A 114 8.87 -6.39 -5.16
C ARG A 114 8.91 -6.60 -3.66
N TRP A 115 7.74 -6.50 -3.03
CA TRP A 115 7.62 -6.68 -1.59
C TRP A 115 7.47 -8.17 -1.25
N ARG A 116 8.42 -8.66 -0.45
CA ARG A 116 8.42 -10.03 0.12
C ARG A 116 8.29 -10.06 1.64
N ARG A 117 8.61 -8.94 2.30
CA ARG A 117 8.50 -8.78 3.75
C ARG A 117 7.48 -7.70 4.06
N ALA A 118 6.57 -8.00 4.99
CA ALA A 118 5.63 -7.01 5.50
C ALA A 118 6.39 -5.93 6.30
N HIS A 119 5.91 -4.69 6.24
CA HIS A 119 6.44 -3.61 7.05
C HIS A 119 6.39 -3.99 8.54
N PRO A 120 7.39 -3.64 9.36
CA PRO A 120 7.41 -4.01 10.78
C PRO A 120 6.12 -3.63 11.52
N TRP A 121 5.56 -2.46 11.20
CA TRP A 121 4.31 -1.94 11.79
C TRP A 121 3.04 -2.69 11.35
N ALA A 122 3.09 -3.44 10.24
CA ALA A 122 1.97 -4.29 9.81
C ALA A 122 1.85 -5.57 10.67
N ARG A 123 2.92 -5.95 11.39
CA ARG A 123 2.92 -7.16 12.24
C ARG A 123 2.10 -7.01 13.51
N ASP A 124 1.97 -5.79 14.02
CA ASP A 124 1.34 -5.56 15.32
C ASP A 124 -0.19 -5.68 15.26
N ARG A 125 -0.84 -5.28 14.15
CA ARG A 125 -2.30 -5.41 13.96
C ARG A 125 -2.75 -6.79 13.44
N ALA A 126 -1.95 -7.45 12.60
CA ALA A 126 -2.28 -8.78 12.05
C ALA A 126 -2.39 -9.87 13.14
N SER A 127 -1.76 -9.66 14.30
CA SER A 127 -1.82 -10.59 15.43
C SER A 127 -3.20 -10.68 16.11
N CYS A 128 -4.14 -9.79 15.75
CA CYS A 128 -5.44 -9.65 16.42
C CYS A 128 -6.64 -10.21 15.66
N ALA A 129 -6.43 -10.79 14.48
CA ALA A 129 -7.48 -11.39 13.66
C ALA A 129 -7.91 -12.80 14.13
N ALA A 130 -7.18 -13.41 15.07
CA ALA A 130 -7.52 -14.72 15.62
C ALA A 130 -8.79 -14.63 16.52
N PRO A 131 -9.66 -15.66 16.52
CA PRO A 131 -10.81 -15.69 17.43
C PRO A 131 -10.35 -15.54 18.90
N ARG A 132 -11.15 -14.85 19.73
CA ARG A 132 -10.81 -14.53 21.15
C ARG A 132 -10.24 -15.70 21.95
N ARG A 133 -10.69 -16.93 21.68
CA ARG A 133 -10.20 -18.15 22.34
C ARG A 133 -8.78 -18.55 21.94
N ALA A 134 -8.35 -18.25 20.72
CA ALA A 134 -6.99 -18.54 20.23
C ALA A 134 -5.97 -17.49 20.70
N LEU A 135 -6.41 -16.25 20.93
CA LEU A 135 -5.57 -15.15 21.43
C LEU A 135 -4.92 -15.45 22.80
N CYS A 136 -5.58 -16.19 23.69
CA CYS A 136 -5.02 -16.51 25.02
C CYS A 136 -3.91 -17.57 24.99
N ARG A 137 -3.66 -18.25 23.85
CA ARG A 137 -2.56 -19.23 23.70
C ARG A 137 -1.34 -18.69 22.97
N SER A 138 -1.45 -17.56 22.29
CA SER A 138 -0.33 -16.93 21.57
C SER A 138 0.30 -15.81 22.40
N SER A 139 1.61 -15.63 22.29
CA SER A 139 2.35 -14.50 22.90
C SER A 139 2.04 -13.13 22.27
N ALA A 140 1.08 -13.06 21.35
CA ALA A 140 0.65 -11.84 20.70
C ALA A 140 -0.07 -10.90 21.69
N ARG A 141 0.50 -9.71 21.92
CA ARG A 141 -0.15 -8.64 22.70
C ARG A 141 -0.99 -7.80 21.76
N CYS A 142 -2.31 -7.99 21.84
CA CYS A 142 -3.28 -7.14 21.15
C CYS A 142 -3.71 -5.96 22.05
N PRO A 143 -3.39 -4.71 21.69
CA PRO A 143 -3.86 -3.54 22.44
C PRO A 143 -5.41 -3.50 22.46
N GLY A 144 -6.01 -3.32 23.64
CA GLY A 144 -7.45 -3.14 23.80
C GLY A 144 -8.32 -4.42 23.85
N ARG A 145 -7.76 -5.62 23.68
CA ARG A 145 -8.50 -6.89 23.87
C ARG A 145 -7.96 -7.66 25.08
N ARG A 146 -8.68 -7.67 26.20
CA ARG A 146 -8.37 -8.51 27.37
C ARG A 146 -9.03 -9.90 27.20
N CYS A 147 -8.33 -10.96 27.56
CA CYS A 147 -8.95 -12.27 27.77
C CYS A 147 -9.99 -12.13 28.90
N SER A 148 -11.26 -12.40 28.62
CA SER A 148 -12.24 -12.63 29.68
C SER A 148 -11.96 -14.01 30.29
N ARG A 149 -11.92 -14.08 31.62
CA ARG A 149 -11.83 -15.35 32.35
C ARG A 149 -13.04 -16.23 32.04
#